data_AF-A0A958C2F2-F1
#
_entry.id   AF-A0A958C2F2-F1
#
_cell.length_a   1.000
_cell.length_b   1.000
_cell.length_c   1.000
_cell.angle_alpha   90.00
_cell.angle_beta   90.00
_cell.angle_gamma   90.00
#
_symmetry.space_group_name_H-M   'P 1'
#
loop_
_entity.id
_entity.type
_entity.pdbx_description
1 polymer ?
#
loop_
_entity_poly.entity_id
_entity_poly.type
_entity_poly.pdbx_seq_one_letter_code
_entity_poly.pdbx_strand_id
1 'polypeptide(L)' 'RELQQMGEFDTKTESWLKTPAEIRDLGGAIYGNRRYNTVFVGHNSAPSFYAGRGFRGWLRV' A
#
# COMPACT_ATOMS: atom_id res chain seq x y z
N ARG A 1 -14.78 5.11 -1.58
CA ARG A 1 -14.76 4.33 -0.31
C ARG A 1 -15.62 3.05 -0.42
N GLU A 2 -15.94 2.60 -1.63
CA GLU A 2 -16.88 1.48 -1.85
C GLU A 2 -16.28 0.15 -1.41
N LEU A 3 -14.99 -0.08 -1.70
CA LEU A 3 -14.27 -1.29 -1.25
C LEU A 3 -14.31 -1.46 0.28
N GLN A 4 -14.22 -0.35 1.02
CA GLN A 4 -14.29 -0.39 2.49
C GLN A 4 -15.69 -0.74 3.03
N GLN A 5 -16.74 -0.71 2.21
CA GLN A 5 -18.09 -1.15 2.59
C GLN A 5 -18.25 -2.68 2.48
N MET A 6 -17.42 -3.35 1.68
CA MET A 6 -17.52 -4.78 1.44
C MET A 6 -16.85 -5.65 2.53
N GLY A 7 -16.10 -5.03 3.45
CA GLY A 7 -15.42 -5.73 4.53
C GLY A 7 -14.09 -5.10 4.90
N GLU A 8 -13.39 -5.72 5.84
CA GLU A 8 -12.04 -5.31 6.21
C GLU A 8 -10.99 -6.08 5.41
N PHE A 9 -10.16 -5.33 4.68
CA PHE A 9 -9.09 -5.88 3.84
C PHE A 9 -7.74 -5.36 4.34
N ASP A 10 -6.71 -6.20 4.21
CA ASP A 10 -5.32 -5.89 4.53
C ASP A 10 -5.11 -5.28 5.94
N THR A 11 -5.85 -5.79 6.94
CA THR A 11 -5.91 -5.22 8.29
C THR A 11 -4.64 -5.35 9.11
N LYS A 12 -3.74 -6.26 8.73
CA LYS A 12 -2.49 -6.54 9.46
C LYS A 12 -1.27 -5.85 8.87
N THR A 13 -1.36 -5.36 7.64
CA THR A 13 -0.17 -4.95 6.89
C THR A 13 -0.40 -3.68 6.11
N GLU A 14 0.68 -2.96 5.86
CA GLU A 14 0.65 -1.78 5.00
C GLU A 14 0.68 -2.26 3.55
N SER A 15 -0.24 -1.75 2.74
CA SER A 15 -0.41 -2.12 1.33
C SER A 15 0.38 -1.19 0.42
N TRP A 16 0.84 -1.75 -0.70
CA TRP A 16 1.40 -0.95 -1.79
C TRP A 16 0.31 -0.12 -2.45
N LEU A 17 0.59 1.17 -2.64
CA LEU A 17 -0.20 2.03 -3.51
C LEU A 17 0.57 2.26 -4.81
N LYS A 18 -0.18 2.54 -5.88
CA LYS A 18 0.41 2.89 -7.17
C LYS A 18 1.30 4.12 -6.99
N THR A 19 2.61 3.89 -7.04
CA THR A 19 3.61 4.96 -6.94
C THR A 19 3.87 5.51 -8.34
N PRO A 20 3.84 6.83 -8.55
CA PRO A 20 4.25 7.45 -9.80
C PRO A 20 5.66 7.04 -10.24
N ALA A 21 5.88 6.98 -11.55
CA ALA A 21 7.17 6.58 -12.10
C ALA A 21 8.29 7.51 -11.65
N GLU A 22 8.06 8.83 -11.61
CA GLU A 22 9.10 9.80 -11.22
C GLU A 22 9.58 9.58 -9.77
N ILE A 23 8.69 9.16 -8.87
CA ILE A 23 9.03 8.85 -7.48
C ILE A 23 9.78 7.51 -7.39
N ARG A 24 9.38 6.52 -8.20
CA ARG A 24 10.04 5.20 -8.27
C ARG A 24 11.48 5.31 -8.77
N ASP A 25 11.71 6.15 -9.77
CA ASP A 25 13.02 6.35 -10.38
C ASP A 25 14.02 6.96 -9.38
N LEU A 26 13.51 7.74 -8.42
CA LEU A 26 14.26 8.26 -7.28
C LEU A 26 14.39 7.26 -6.11
N GLY A 27 13.92 6.02 -6.29
CA GLY A 27 13.96 4.96 -5.28
C GLY A 27 12.82 5.03 -4.26
N GLY A 28 11.79 5.84 -4.49
CA GLY A 28 10.64 6.02 -3.61
C GLY A 28 9.51 5.00 -3.79
N ALA A 29 8.62 4.98 -2.81
CA ALA A 29 7.46 4.12 -2.71
C ALA A 29 6.34 4.81 -1.91
N ILE A 30 5.10 4.69 -2.35
CA ILE A 30 3.92 5.09 -1.58
C ILE A 30 3.25 3.84 -1.02
N TYR A 31 2.84 3.91 0.24
CA TYR A 31 2.08 2.85 0.89
C TYR A 31 0.87 3.41 1.63
N GLY A 32 -0.11 2.55 1.86
CA GLY A 32 -1.31 2.85 2.65
C GLY A 32 -1.41 1.89 3.85
N ASN A 33 -1.89 2.39 4.98
CA ASN A 33 -2.27 1.52 6.11
C ASN A 33 -3.57 2.01 6.76
N ARG A 34 -4.22 1.13 7.53
CA ARG A 34 -5.40 1.48 8.31
C ARG A 34 -5.11 1.25 9.80
N ARG A 35 -5.16 2.32 10.60
CA ARG A 35 -5.03 2.28 12.06
C ARG A 35 -6.05 3.23 12.67
N TYR A 36 -6.56 2.92 13.86
CA TYR A 36 -7.54 3.77 14.54
C TYR A 36 -8.75 4.11 13.65
N ASN A 37 -9.23 3.13 12.88
CA ASN A 37 -10.28 3.30 11.88
C ASN A 37 -10.04 4.41 10.83
N THR A 38 -8.78 4.79 10.61
CA THR A 38 -8.36 5.86 9.72
C THR A 38 -7.33 5.34 8.72
N VAL A 39 -7.44 5.78 7.47
CA VAL A 39 -6.46 5.45 6.43
C VAL A 39 -5.34 6.49 6.47
N PHE A 40 -4.10 6.02 6.59
CA PHE A 40 -2.91 6.85 6.45
C PHE A 40 -2.18 6.48 5.17
N VAL A 41 -1.66 7.50 4.49
CA VAL A 41 -0.82 7.36 3.30
C VAL A 41 0.54 7.94 3.64
N GLY A 42 1.59 7.15 3.43
CA GLY A 42 2.97 7.53 3.69
C GLY A 42 3.88 7.22 2.51
N HIS A 43 5.16 7.56 2.65
CA HIS A 43 6.19 7.21 1.69
C HIS A 43 7.35 6.47 2.37
N ASN A 44 8.04 5.64 1.61
CA ASN A 44 9.25 4.94 2.03
C ASN A 44 10.18 4.76 0.82
N SER A 45 11.35 4.18 1.04
CA SER A 45 12.20 3.68 -0.04
C SER A 45 11.63 2.38 -0.59
N ALA A 46 11.68 2.21 -1.91
CA ALA A 46 11.26 1.00 -2.60
C ALA A 46 11.92 -0.27 -2.04
N PRO A 47 13.27 -0.35 -1.90
CA PRO A 47 13.95 -1.58 -1.50
C PRO A 47 13.59 -2.00 -0.06
N SER A 48 13.48 -1.03 0.85
CA SER A 48 13.16 -1.25 2.27
C SER A 48 11.82 -1.93 2.49
N PHE A 49 10.87 -1.75 1.56
CA PHE A 49 9.53 -2.31 1.67
C PHE A 49 9.35 -3.61 0.86
N TYR A 50 10.24 -3.87 -0.11
CA TYR A 50 10.28 -5.11 -0.90
C TYR A 50 11.00 -6.26 -0.20
N ALA A 51 11.96 -5.99 0.69
CA ALA A 51 12.80 -7.02 1.31
C ALA A 51 12.04 -8.06 2.15
N GLY A 52 10.78 -7.81 2.53
CA GLY A 52 10.00 -8.72 3.38
C GLY A 52 8.53 -8.93 2.99
N ARG A 53 8.08 -8.46 1.81
CA ARG A 53 6.66 -8.50 1.44
C ARG A 53 6.46 -8.98 -0.01
N GLY A 54 5.91 -10.17 -0.16
CA GLY A 54 5.48 -10.74 -1.45
C GLY A 54 4.09 -10.24 -1.89
N PHE A 55 3.78 -10.45 -3.16
CA PHE A 55 2.47 -10.18 -3.76
C PHE A 55 1.38 -11.06 -3.12
N ARG A 56 0.29 -10.45 -2.62
CA ARG A 56 -0.79 -11.18 -1.91
C ARG A 56 -2.05 -11.41 -2.74
N GLY A 57 -2.25 -10.66 -3.83
CA GLY A 57 -3.41 -10.81 -4.69
C GLY A 57 -3.64 -9.57 -5.56
N TRP A 58 -4.38 -9.76 -6.65
CA TRP A 58 -4.84 -8.69 -7.53
C TRP A 58 -6.34 -8.84 -7.70
N LEU A 59 -7.06 -7.76 -7.40
CA LEU A 59 -8.48 -7.64 -7.68
C LEU A 59 -8.63 -6.70 -8.88
N ARG A 60 -9.21 -7.21 -9.96
CA ARG A 60 -9.66 -6.39 -11.09
C ARG A 60 -11.13 -6.07 -10.87
N VAL A 61 -11.43 -4.80 -10.65
CA VAL A 61 -12.78 -4.22 -10.76
C VAL A 61 -12.98 -3.67 -12.16
#